data_AF-A0A7X3MCG2-F1
#
_entry.id   AF-A0A7X3MCG2-F1
#
_cell.length_a   1.000
_cell.length_b   1.000
_cell.length_c   1.000
_cell.angle_alpha   90.00
_cell.angle_beta   90.00
_cell.angle_gamma   90.00
#
_symmetry.space_group_name_H-M   'P 1'
#
loop_
_entity.id
_entity.type
_entity.pdbx_description
1 polymer ?
#
loop_
_entity_poly.entity_id
_entity_poly.type
_entity_poly.pdbx_seq_one_letter_code
_entity_poly.pdbx_strand_id
1 'polypeptide(L)' 'MQQIINWSQYIIQMEQILALELDEARRTELLIQLERIAALAGPLMAFPLDERIEVAGVFHS' A
#
# COMPACT_ATOMS: atom_id res chain seq x y z
N MET A 1 10.55 12.37 -9.62
CA MET A 1 10.58 12.64 -8.17
C MET A 1 10.06 11.41 -7.46
N GLN A 2 10.86 10.76 -6.61
CA GLN A 2 10.32 9.72 -5.72
C GLN A 2 9.56 10.44 -4.60
N GLN A 3 8.24 10.24 -4.55
CA GLN A 3 7.43 10.79 -3.48
C GLN A 3 7.71 10.00 -2.21
N ILE A 4 8.24 10.67 -1.19
CA ILE A 4 8.43 10.07 0.14
C ILE A 4 7.05 9.98 0.78
N ILE A 5 6.52 8.76 0.87
CA ILE A 5 5.23 8.51 1.53
C ILE A 5 5.49 8.49 3.05
N ASN A 6 4.74 9.31 3.79
CA ASN A 6 4.74 9.26 5.25
C ASN A 6 3.78 8.16 5.73
N TRP A 7 4.32 6.94 5.89
CA TRP A 7 3.53 5.76 6.26
C TRP A 7 2.87 5.86 7.64
N SER A 8 3.48 6.55 8.60
CA SER A 8 2.87 6.71 9.93
C SER A 8 1.58 7.56 9.86
N GLN A 9 1.61 8.64 9.09
CA GLN A 9 0.43 9.46 8.84
C GLN A 9 -0.63 8.71 8.03
N TYR A 10 -0.21 7.91 7.04
CA TYR A 10 -1.11 7.06 6.27
C TYR A 10 -1.85 6.04 7.17
N ILE A 11 -1.15 5.40 8.10
CA ILE A 11 -1.76 4.44 9.05
C ILE A 11 -2.82 5.12 9.91
N ILE A 12 -2.52 6.30 10.49
CA ILE A 12 -3.48 7.05 11.31
C ILE A 12 -4.74 7.39 10.52
N GLN A 13 -4.59 7.79 9.25
CA GLN A 13 -5.73 8.11 8.39
C GLN A 13 -6.55 6.85 8.04
N MET A 14 -5.89 5.74 7.72
CA MET A 14 -6.57 4.47 7.41
C MET A 14 -7.28 3.88 8.61
N GLU A 15 -6.74 4.03 9.83
CA GLU A 15 -7.40 3.63 11.07
C GLU A 15 -8.78 4.30 11.21
N GLN A 16 -8.86 5.61 10.90
CA GLN A 16 -10.11 6.36 10.90
C GLN A 16 -11.06 5.94 9.77
N ILE A 17 -10.55 5.85 8.53
CA ILE A 17 -11.36 5.53 7.34
C ILE A 17 -11.97 4.13 7.42
N LEU A 18 -11.22 3.17 7.96
CA LEU A 18 -11.63 1.77 8.07
C LEU A 18 -12.32 1.44 9.40
N ALA A 19 -12.49 2.44 10.29
CA ALA A 19 -13.06 2.26 11.63
C ALA A 19 -12.40 1.12 12.42
N LEU A 20 -11.06 1.10 12.42
CA LEU A 20 -10.26 0.12 13.15
C LEU A 20 -9.76 0.72 14.47
N GLU A 21 -9.58 -0.11 15.49
CA GLU A 21 -8.91 0.27 16.72
C GLU A 21 -7.55 -0.43 16.78
N LEU A 22 -6.47 0.35 16.73
CA LEU A 22 -5.11 -0.17 16.85
C LEU A 22 -4.47 0.35 18.14
N ASP A 23 -3.75 -0.53 18.83
CA ASP A 23 -2.83 -0.10 19.87
C ASP A 23 -1.48 0.32 19.26
N GLU A 24 -0.63 0.92 20.07
CA GLU A 24 0.66 1.43 19.61
C GLU A 24 1.59 0.33 19.08
N ALA A 25 1.53 -0.86 19.67
CA ALA A 25 2.35 -1.99 19.24
C ALA A 25 1.94 -2.45 17.83
N ARG A 26 0.63 -2.50 17.56
CA ARG A 26 0.10 -2.84 16.23
C ARG A 26 0.42 -1.78 15.19
N ARG A 27 0.33 -0.49 15.53
CA ARG A 27 0.72 0.60 14.62
C ARG A 27 2.19 0.51 14.24
N THR A 28 3.05 0.23 15.22
CA THR A 28 4.50 0.08 15.00
C THR A 28 4.80 -1.11 14.09
N GLU A 29 4.18 -2.27 14.33
CA GLU A 29 4.36 -3.44 13.49
C GLU A 29 3.85 -3.18 12.06
N LEU A 30 2.68 -2.54 11.93
CA LEU A 30 2.10 -2.22 10.63
C LEU A 30 2.99 -1.27 9.81
N LEU A 31 3.64 -0.30 10.47
CA LEU A 31 4.61 0.58 9.84
C LEU A 31 5.76 -0.21 9.21
N ILE A 32 6.37 -1.13 9.98
CA ILE A 32 7.47 -1.99 9.50
C ILE A 32 7.01 -2.82 8.29
N GLN A 33 5.84 -3.44 8.38
CA GLN A 33 5.33 -4.29 7.29
C GLN A 33 5.00 -3.48 6.04
N LEU A 34 4.42 -2.28 6.17
CA LEU A 34 4.12 -1.41 5.02
C LEU A 34 5.38 -0.93 4.32
N GLU A 35 6.42 -0.55 5.07
CA GLU A 35 7.72 -0.19 4.48
C GLU A 35 8.33 -1.35 3.69
N ARG A 36 8.25 -2.57 4.24
CA ARG A 36 8.73 -3.78 3.55
C ARG A 36 7.92 -4.08 2.30
N ILE A 37 6.59 -3.97 2.35
CA ILE A 37 5.73 -4.16 1.18
C ILE A 37 6.02 -3.10 0.12
N ALA A 38 6.22 -1.84 0.50
CA ALA A 38 6.57 -0.77 -0.42
C ALA A 38 7.89 -1.06 -1.14
N ALA A 39 8.90 -1.57 -0.43
CA ALA A 39 10.16 -1.98 -1.02
C ALA A 39 9.97 -3.16 -2.01
N LEU A 40 9.14 -4.15 -1.66
CA LEU A 40 8.82 -5.28 -2.54
C LEU A 40 7.99 -4.87 -3.77
N ALA A 41 7.13 -3.86 -3.63
CA ALA A 41 6.32 -3.33 -4.71
C ALA A 41 7.10 -2.38 -5.63
N GLY A 42 8.22 -1.81 -5.17
CA GLY A 42 9.06 -0.89 -5.93
C GLY A 42 9.41 -1.40 -7.34
N PRO A 43 9.91 -2.63 -7.50
CA PRO A 43 10.16 -3.23 -8.82
C PRO A 43 8.91 -3.35 -9.70
N LEU A 44 7.75 -3.69 -9.12
CA LEU A 44 6.48 -3.80 -9.86
C LEU A 44 6.01 -2.42 -10.35
N MET A 45 6.15 -1.38 -9.52
CA MET A 45 5.78 -0.01 -9.88
C MET A 45 6.73 0.61 -10.91
N ALA A 46 7.97 0.14 -10.97
CA ALA A 46 8.95 0.58 -11.97
C ALA A 46 8.77 -0.12 -13.34
N PHE A 47 8.01 -1.21 -13.40
CA PHE A 47 7.72 -1.91 -14.63
C PHE A 47 6.76 -1.07 -15.50
N PRO A 48 7.10 -0.77 -16.77
CA PRO A 48 6.23 0.00 -17.64
C PRO A 48 4.95 -0.80 -17.91
N LEU A 49 3.80 -0.18 -17.63
CA LEU A 49 2.50 -0.75 -17.97
C LEU A 49 2.15 -0.32 -19.39
N ASP A 50 1.84 -1.27 -20.27
CA ASP A 50 1.25 -0.97 -21.57
C ASP A 50 -0.15 -0.36 -21.38
N GLU A 51 -0.62 0.49 -22.30
CA GLU A 51 -1.91 1.18 -22.19
C GLU A 51 -3.13 0.24 -22.07
N ARG A 52 -2.95 -1.06 -22.36
CA ARG A 52 -4.01 -2.07 -22.40
C ARG A 52 -3.53 -3.39 -21.79
N ILE A 53 -3.14 -3.36 -20.53
CA ILE A 53 -3.00 -4.60 -19.76
C ILE A 53 -4.40 -5.02 -19.32
N GLU A 54 -4.96 -6.05 -19.97
CA GLU A 54 -6.11 -6.77 -19.41
C GLU A 54 -5.69 -7.29 -18.04
N VAL A 55 -6.39 -6.88 -16.98
CA VAL A 55 -6.18 -7.42 -15.64
C VAL A 55 -6.42 -8.93 -15.72
N ALA A 56 -5.54 -9.74 -15.14
CA ALA A 56 -5.72 -11.18 -15.10
C ALA A 56 -7.05 -11.53 -14.41
N GLY A 57 -8.08 -11.82 -15.21
CA GLY A 57 -9.45 -12.07 -14.73
C GLY A 57 -10.45 -11.00 -15.17
N VAL A 58 -10.83 -10.99 -16.44
CA VAL A 58 -12.04 -10.28 -16.88
C VAL A 58 -13.25 -11.06 -16.35
N PHE A 59 -13.99 -10.48 -15.41
CA PHE A 59 -15.28 -11.02 -14.99
C PHE A 59 -16.25 -10.95 -16.18
N HIS A 60 -16.67 -12.11 -16.69
CA HIS A 60 -17.72 -12.19 -17.69
C HIS A 60 -19.05 -12.35 -16.93
N SER A 61 -19.92 -11.35 -17.05
CA SER A 61 -21.31 -11.36 -16.54
C SER A 61 -22.21 -12.27 -17.36
#